data_AF-A0AA36GUN8-F1
#
_entry.id   AF-A0AA36GUN8-F1
#
_cell.length_a   1.000
_cell.length_b   1.000
_cell.length_c   1.000
_cell.angle_alpha   90.00
_cell.angle_beta   90.00
_cell.angle_gamma   90.00
#
_symmetry.space_group_name_H-M   'P 1'
#
loop_
_entity.id
_entity.type
_entity.pdbx_description
1 polymer ?
#
loop_
_entity_poly.entity_id
_entity_poly.type
_entity_poly.pdbx_seq_one_letter_code
_entity_poly.pdbx_strand_id
1 'polypeptide(L)'
;MKFSVLCFALASSLVAAIPRSHRIQDPLDREISLEPLLNTRTAFNRAALDYYISILNDYKDYVPKEIKLLFRGLSDSTKNKLVAGVNDIETGRVNIPDDPDAIISYVKKTPELTKNVEDAMELLMDNLSEVSKTTRDLFQKWWKRIFSAVSAPRPQVANQVARVISGFKTAYDKAPTAVKNDIAKTWPEAYNLLETDFATNFAAAAKKFADGGLSMDVRILTADADYPPKAPKIKINRESLLDNDADLE
;
A
#
# COMPACT_ATOMS: atom_id res chain seq x y z
N MET A 1 16.52 1.17 5.91
CA MET A 1 15.68 1.39 7.10
C MET A 1 14.81 2.66 7.05
N LYS A 2 14.42 3.20 5.87
CA LYS A 2 13.34 4.21 5.73
C LYS A 2 11.93 3.62 5.96
N PHE A 3 11.86 2.60 6.81
CA PHE A 3 11.25 1.34 6.43
C PHE A 3 9.76 1.26 6.77
N SER A 4 9.30 1.90 7.83
CA SER A 4 7.93 1.81 8.32
C SER A 4 6.99 2.91 7.80
N VAL A 5 7.52 4.08 7.44
CA VAL A 5 6.79 5.11 6.66
C VAL A 5 6.71 4.72 5.18
N LEU A 6 7.71 4.00 4.67
CA LEU A 6 7.65 3.35 3.34
C LEU A 6 6.69 2.16 3.32
N CYS A 7 6.62 1.35 4.38
CA CYS A 7 5.63 0.30 4.52
C CYS A 7 4.20 0.86 4.48
N PHE A 8 3.97 2.03 5.07
CA PHE A 8 2.69 2.75 4.99
C PHE A 8 2.44 3.27 3.56
N ALA A 9 3.44 3.83 2.86
CA ALA A 9 3.28 4.26 1.47
C ALA A 9 3.18 3.10 0.43
N LEU A 10 3.73 1.92 0.73
CA LEU A 10 3.62 0.70 -0.08
C LEU A 10 2.34 -0.07 0.13
N ALA A 11 1.84 -0.09 1.38
CA ALA A 11 0.48 -0.51 1.68
C ALA A 11 -0.55 0.46 1.09
N SER A 12 -0.22 1.77 1.07
CA SER A 12 -1.12 2.81 0.58
C SER A 12 -1.16 2.96 -0.94
N SER A 13 -0.08 2.68 -1.67
CA SER A 13 -0.06 2.84 -3.14
C SER A 13 -0.61 1.65 -3.91
N LEU A 14 -0.94 0.54 -3.24
CA LEU A 14 -1.58 -0.63 -3.86
C LEU A 14 -2.97 -0.96 -3.31
N VAL A 15 -3.43 -0.38 -2.18
CA VAL A 15 -4.76 -0.74 -1.61
C VAL A 15 -5.56 0.43 -1.02
N ALA A 16 -5.04 1.66 -1.02
CA ALA A 16 -5.71 2.72 -0.29
C ALA A 16 -6.64 3.56 -1.16
N ALA A 17 -7.85 3.03 -1.28
CA ALA A 17 -9.07 3.56 -1.83
C ALA A 17 -9.89 4.43 -0.88
N ILE A 18 -10.49 5.53 -1.31
CA ILE A 18 -11.68 6.16 -0.70
C ILE A 18 -12.81 6.33 -1.72
N PRO A 19 -14.05 5.97 -1.40
CA PRO A 19 -15.20 6.29 -2.22
C PRO A 19 -15.50 7.77 -2.02
N ARG A 20 -15.74 8.48 -3.12
CA ARG A 20 -16.49 9.73 -3.06
C ARG A 20 -17.96 9.42 -2.79
N SER A 21 -18.32 9.08 -1.56
CA SER A 21 -19.73 9.00 -1.18
C SER A 21 -20.23 10.38 -0.76
N HIS A 22 -20.64 11.20 -1.73
CA HIS A 22 -21.83 12.05 -1.54
C HIS A 22 -23.08 11.23 -1.89
N ARG A 23 -23.22 10.05 -1.28
CA ARG A 23 -24.44 9.24 -1.22
C ARG A 23 -24.16 8.00 -0.39
N ILE A 24 -24.52 8.09 0.88
CA ILE A 24 -25.01 6.94 1.63
C ILE A 24 -26.18 6.41 0.79
N GLN A 25 -26.02 5.33 0.01
CA GLN A 25 -27.12 4.38 -0.27
C GLN A 25 -26.82 3.16 -1.14
N ASP A 26 -25.68 3.02 -1.82
CA ASP A 26 -25.45 1.80 -2.60
C ASP A 26 -24.13 1.09 -2.24
N PRO A 27 -24.17 -0.11 -1.62
CA PRO A 27 -22.97 -0.91 -1.35
C PRO A 27 -22.34 -1.51 -2.61
N LEU A 28 -22.93 -1.28 -3.79
CA LEU A 28 -22.57 -1.92 -5.06
C LEU A 28 -21.46 -1.21 -5.86
N ASP A 29 -21.18 0.07 -5.59
CA ASP A 29 -20.13 0.84 -6.31
C ASP A 29 -19.10 1.43 -5.33
N ARG A 30 -18.02 0.67 -5.04
CA ARG A 30 -16.89 1.17 -4.26
C ARG A 30 -15.80 1.72 -5.16
N GLU A 31 -15.80 3.03 -5.36
CA GLU A 31 -14.67 3.75 -5.99
C GLU A 31 -13.47 3.77 -5.03
N ILE A 32 -12.27 3.51 -5.57
CA ILE A 32 -11.00 3.50 -4.84
C ILE A 32 -10.19 4.77 -5.13
N SER A 33 -10.20 5.76 -4.22
CA SER A 33 -9.42 7.02 -4.27
C SER A 33 -8.16 7.10 -3.39
N LEU A 34 -7.06 7.62 -3.94
CA LEU A 34 -5.88 8.06 -3.15
C LEU A 34 -5.99 9.48 -2.58
N GLU A 35 -7.07 10.21 -2.86
CA GLU A 35 -7.21 11.61 -2.45
C GLU A 35 -6.88 11.79 -0.97
N PRO A 36 -7.45 11.08 0.01
CA PRO A 36 -7.23 11.48 1.41
C PRO A 36 -5.89 11.05 2.00
N LEU A 37 -5.06 10.34 1.24
CA LEU A 37 -3.66 10.07 1.57
C LEU A 37 -2.69 11.03 0.89
N LEU A 38 -3.03 11.51 -0.31
CA LEU A 38 -2.16 12.35 -1.13
C LEU A 38 -2.62 13.81 -1.19
N ASN A 39 -3.80 14.12 -0.63
CA ASN A 39 -4.34 15.46 -0.50
C ASN A 39 -3.68 16.15 0.70
N THR A 40 -2.61 16.86 0.40
CA THR A 40 -1.85 17.66 1.37
C THR A 40 -2.64 18.84 1.96
N ARG A 41 -3.89 19.07 1.53
CA ARG A 41 -4.77 20.14 2.03
C ARG A 41 -5.69 19.69 3.17
N THR A 42 -5.85 18.39 3.39
CA THR A 42 -6.75 17.83 4.41
C THR A 42 -5.99 16.90 5.33
N ALA A 43 -6.24 16.99 6.63
CA ALA A 43 -5.60 16.10 7.60
C ALA A 43 -6.09 14.66 7.44
N PHE A 44 -5.15 13.71 7.49
CA PHE A 44 -5.46 12.29 7.59
C PHE A 44 -6.14 12.03 8.95
N ASN A 45 -7.19 11.20 8.97
CA ASN A 45 -7.99 10.99 10.18
C ASN A 45 -8.23 9.51 10.47
N ARG A 46 -8.79 9.24 11.65
CA ARG A 46 -9.02 7.87 12.10
C ARG A 46 -10.01 7.10 11.24
N ALA A 47 -11.07 7.75 10.77
CA ALA A 47 -12.05 7.13 9.88
C ALA A 47 -11.42 6.72 8.53
N ALA A 48 -10.51 7.54 7.99
CA ALA A 48 -9.75 7.19 6.79
C ALA A 48 -8.88 5.95 7.03
N LEU A 49 -8.15 5.89 8.16
CA LEU A 49 -7.32 4.73 8.51
C LEU A 49 -8.14 3.44 8.67
N ASP A 50 -9.24 3.48 9.43
CA ASP A 50 -10.10 2.29 9.61
C ASP A 50 -10.75 1.85 8.29
N TYR A 51 -11.13 2.81 7.43
CA TYR A 51 -11.63 2.49 6.11
C TYR A 51 -10.58 1.76 5.25
N TYR A 52 -9.33 2.24 5.24
CA TYR A 52 -8.25 1.57 4.52
C TYR A 52 -7.96 0.16 5.03
N ILE A 53 -7.98 -0.02 6.36
CA ILE A 53 -7.86 -1.36 6.96
C ILE A 53 -9.04 -2.26 6.54
N SER A 54 -10.25 -1.73 6.46
CA SER A 54 -11.42 -2.50 6.01
C SER A 54 -11.29 -2.97 4.56
N ILE A 55 -10.77 -2.14 3.66
CA ILE A 55 -10.53 -2.51 2.25
C ILE A 55 -9.44 -3.59 2.17
N LEU A 56 -8.36 -3.43 2.95
CA LEU A 56 -7.28 -4.43 3.00
C LEU A 56 -7.83 -5.81 3.41
N ASN A 57 -8.83 -5.84 4.29
CA ASN A 57 -9.50 -7.05 4.75
C ASN A 57 -10.52 -7.59 3.74
N ASP A 58 -11.32 -6.72 3.12
CA ASP A 58 -12.35 -7.08 2.13
C ASP A 58 -11.71 -7.68 0.86
N TYR A 59 -10.56 -7.16 0.45
CA TYR A 59 -9.81 -7.61 -0.73
C TYR A 59 -8.63 -8.52 -0.37
N LYS A 60 -8.72 -9.28 0.72
CA LYS A 60 -7.59 -10.07 1.24
C LYS A 60 -6.90 -10.99 0.22
N ASP A 61 -7.57 -11.52 -0.79
CA ASP A 61 -6.91 -12.36 -1.82
C ASP A 61 -6.10 -11.57 -2.86
N TYR A 62 -6.07 -10.25 -2.71
CA TYR A 62 -5.40 -9.26 -3.55
C TYR A 62 -4.38 -8.43 -2.77
N VAL A 63 -4.27 -8.64 -1.45
CA VAL A 63 -3.38 -7.89 -0.56
C VAL A 63 -2.25 -8.80 -0.04
N PRO A 64 -0.97 -8.49 -0.34
CA PRO A 64 0.16 -9.30 0.12
C PRO A 64 0.19 -9.47 1.64
N LYS A 65 0.64 -10.64 2.11
CA LYS A 65 0.63 -11.00 3.54
C LYS A 65 1.49 -10.05 4.38
N GLU A 66 2.62 -9.63 3.84
CA GLU A 66 3.52 -8.65 4.45
C GLU A 66 2.80 -7.33 4.72
N ILE A 67 1.90 -6.91 3.82
CA ILE A 67 1.11 -5.70 3.99
C ILE A 67 0.07 -5.87 5.09
N LYS A 68 -0.58 -7.04 5.17
CA LYS A 68 -1.55 -7.33 6.24
C LYS A 68 -0.88 -7.35 7.61
N LEU A 69 0.33 -7.88 7.70
CA LEU A 69 1.10 -7.94 8.95
C LEU A 69 1.31 -6.55 9.56
N LEU A 70 1.53 -5.51 8.74
CA LEU A 70 1.71 -4.14 9.22
C LEU A 70 0.54 -3.65 10.09
N PHE A 71 -0.69 -4.04 9.74
CA PHE A 71 -1.92 -3.58 10.39
C PHE A 71 -2.56 -4.62 11.31
N ARG A 72 -1.91 -5.77 11.51
CA ARG A 72 -2.44 -6.86 12.32
C ARG A 72 -2.56 -6.44 13.79
N GLY A 73 -3.76 -6.61 14.36
CA GLY A 73 -3.99 -6.46 15.80
C GLY A 73 -3.66 -5.08 16.38
N LEU A 74 -3.68 -4.01 15.57
CA LEU A 74 -3.36 -2.68 16.08
C LEU A 74 -4.46 -2.18 17.04
N SER A 75 -4.05 -1.81 18.25
CA SER A 75 -4.96 -1.20 19.22
C SER A 75 -5.42 0.18 18.79
N ASP A 76 -6.55 0.65 19.33
CA ASP A 76 -7.05 1.99 19.03
C ASP A 76 -6.04 3.10 19.37
N SER A 77 -5.29 2.91 20.45
CA SER A 77 -4.19 3.81 20.83
C SER A 77 -3.14 3.87 19.73
N THR A 78 -2.72 2.70 19.21
CA THR A 78 -1.74 2.61 18.13
C THR A 78 -2.24 3.24 16.84
N LYS A 79 -3.49 3.00 16.43
CA LYS A 79 -3.99 3.63 15.20
C LYS A 79 -4.13 5.15 15.35
N ASN A 80 -4.47 5.66 16.53
CA ASN A 80 -4.47 7.10 16.80
C ASN A 80 -3.06 7.71 16.73
N LYS A 81 -2.04 6.99 17.24
CA LYS A 81 -0.62 7.40 17.10
C LYS A 81 -0.17 7.40 15.64
N LEU A 82 -0.60 6.43 14.83
CA LEU A 82 -0.33 6.41 13.39
C LEU A 82 -0.91 7.63 12.70
N VAL A 83 -2.18 7.96 12.96
CA VAL A 83 -2.84 9.14 12.40
C VAL A 83 -2.12 10.43 12.80
N ALA A 84 -1.76 10.56 14.08
CA ALA A 84 -1.01 11.72 14.57
C ALA A 84 0.36 11.83 13.88
N GLY A 85 1.09 10.72 13.77
CA GLY A 85 2.40 10.70 13.12
C GLY A 85 2.35 11.09 11.64
N VAL A 86 1.38 10.58 10.87
CA VAL A 86 1.19 10.98 9.46
C VAL A 86 0.94 12.47 9.34
N ASN A 87 0.07 13.04 10.19
CA ASN A 87 -0.21 14.48 10.16
C ASN A 87 0.99 15.34 10.61
N ASP A 88 1.76 14.89 11.59
CA ASP A 88 2.96 15.61 12.04
C ASP A 88 4.05 15.62 10.95
N ILE A 89 4.19 14.51 10.22
CA ILE A 89 5.05 14.41 9.03
C ILE A 89 4.57 15.39 7.96
N GLU A 90 3.28 15.34 7.63
CA GLU A 90 2.71 16.18 6.58
C GLU A 90 2.87 17.67 6.89
N THR A 91 2.52 18.09 8.10
CA THR A 91 2.60 19.49 8.52
C THR A 91 4.04 19.98 8.69
N GLY A 92 5.04 19.11 8.54
CA GLY A 92 6.45 19.45 8.70
C GLY A 92 6.88 19.62 10.17
N ARG A 93 6.01 19.25 11.13
CA ARG A 93 6.34 19.22 12.56
C ARG A 93 7.36 18.14 12.87
N VAL A 94 7.26 17.01 12.18
CA VAL A 94 8.28 15.97 12.16
C VAL A 94 8.93 16.04 10.80
N ASN A 95 10.17 16.53 10.77
CA ASN A 95 11.00 16.37 9.60
C ASN A 95 11.43 14.90 9.57
N ILE A 96 10.88 14.10 8.65
CA ILE A 96 11.36 12.73 8.50
C ILE A 96 12.82 12.82 8.10
N PRO A 97 13.74 12.31 8.93
CA PRO A 97 15.14 12.28 8.55
C PRO A 97 15.26 11.44 7.28
N ASP A 98 16.03 11.90 6.32
CA ASP A 98 16.46 11.07 5.20
C ASP A 98 17.33 9.88 5.66
N ASP A 99 17.69 9.89 6.94
CA ASP A 99 18.34 8.82 7.70
C ASP A 99 17.38 7.66 8.08
N PRO A 100 17.69 6.45 7.62
CA PRO A 100 17.04 5.21 8.03
C PRO A 100 16.98 4.94 9.55
N ASP A 101 18.00 5.27 10.33
CA ASP A 101 18.06 4.91 11.76
C ASP A 101 17.12 5.76 12.61
N ALA A 102 16.99 7.04 12.26
CA ALA A 102 16.06 7.93 12.91
C ALA A 102 14.58 7.62 12.60
N ILE A 103 14.28 7.07 11.41
CA ILE A 103 12.94 6.58 11.05
C ILE A 103 12.54 5.38 11.91
N ILE A 104 13.46 4.44 12.13
CA ILE A 104 13.20 3.32 13.01
C ILE A 104 13.09 3.72 14.47
N SER A 105 13.89 4.69 14.90
CA SER A 105 13.76 5.28 16.23
C SER A 105 12.38 5.92 16.44
N TYR A 106 11.80 6.53 15.40
CA TYR A 106 10.44 7.06 15.46
C TYR A 106 9.38 5.96 15.58
N VAL A 107 9.54 4.84 14.87
CA VAL A 107 8.58 3.73 14.90
C VAL A 107 8.68 2.86 16.15
N LYS A 108 9.88 2.73 16.72
CA LYS A 108 10.12 2.11 18.03
C LYS A 108 9.33 2.75 19.17
N LYS A 109 8.78 3.96 19.00
CA LYS A 109 7.86 4.61 19.96
C LYS A 109 6.49 3.92 20.04
N THR A 110 6.19 3.03 19.09
CA THR A 110 4.95 2.27 19.01
C THR A 110 5.30 0.77 18.93
N PRO A 111 5.34 0.05 20.07
CA PRO A 111 5.81 -1.33 20.12
C PRO A 111 5.03 -2.29 19.21
N GLU A 112 3.69 -2.20 19.18
CA GLU A 112 2.83 -3.00 18.30
C GLU A 112 3.23 -2.84 16.83
N LEU A 113 3.39 -1.59 16.38
CA LEU A 113 3.79 -1.29 15.02
C LEU A 113 5.22 -1.76 14.72
N THR A 114 6.12 -1.67 15.71
CA THR A 114 7.51 -2.13 15.56
C THR A 114 7.56 -3.63 15.29
N LYS A 115 6.87 -4.42 16.12
CA LYS A 115 6.77 -5.86 15.94
C LYS A 115 6.16 -6.22 14.58
N ASN A 116 5.05 -5.59 14.21
CA ASN A 116 4.41 -5.84 12.92
C ASN A 116 5.31 -5.53 11.72
N VAL A 117 6.14 -4.49 11.83
CA VAL A 117 7.12 -4.09 10.80
C VAL A 117 8.27 -5.10 10.72
N GLU A 118 8.74 -5.62 11.85
CA GLU A 118 9.77 -6.66 11.91
C GLU A 118 9.25 -7.97 11.30
N ASP A 119 8.08 -8.45 11.71
CA ASP A 119 7.43 -9.65 11.16
C ASP A 119 7.19 -9.52 9.64
N ALA A 120 6.73 -8.36 9.18
CA ALA A 120 6.52 -8.10 7.75
C ALA A 120 7.84 -8.13 6.96
N MET A 121 8.96 -7.71 7.57
CA MET A 121 10.26 -7.76 6.93
C MET A 121 10.85 -9.14 6.83
N GLU A 122 10.75 -9.90 7.91
CA GLU A 122 11.21 -11.27 7.94
C GLU A 122 10.53 -12.05 6.81
N LEU A 123 9.20 -11.98 6.73
CA LEU A 123 8.43 -12.62 5.66
C LEU A 123 8.82 -12.14 4.26
N LEU A 124 9.03 -10.82 4.08
CA LEU A 124 9.45 -10.28 2.79
C LEU A 124 10.82 -10.82 2.36
N MET A 125 11.77 -10.90 3.29
CA MET A 125 13.14 -11.35 3.01
C MET A 125 13.18 -12.85 2.73
N ASP A 126 12.39 -13.64 3.46
CA ASP A 126 12.21 -15.07 3.20
C ASP A 126 11.65 -15.29 1.80
N ASN A 127 10.57 -14.60 1.45
CA ASN A 127 9.96 -14.66 0.12
C ASN A 127 10.94 -14.25 -0.99
N LEU A 128 11.74 -13.20 -0.78
CA LEU A 128 12.78 -12.79 -1.74
C LEU A 128 13.89 -13.83 -1.91
N SER A 129 14.16 -14.65 -0.89
CA SER A 129 15.16 -15.72 -0.99
C SER A 129 14.72 -16.82 -1.97
N GLU A 130 13.41 -17.04 -2.11
CA GLU A 130 12.82 -18.11 -2.91
C GLU A 130 12.66 -17.79 -4.41
N VAL A 131 12.70 -16.51 -4.78
CA VAL A 131 12.55 -16.10 -6.19
C VAL A 131 13.87 -16.10 -6.95
N SER A 132 13.80 -16.11 -8.28
CA SER A 132 14.99 -16.04 -9.12
C SER A 132 15.77 -14.74 -8.90
N LYS A 133 17.08 -14.77 -9.23
CA LYS A 133 17.93 -13.58 -9.19
C LYS A 133 17.35 -12.43 -10.03
N THR A 134 16.82 -12.73 -11.21
CA THR A 134 16.19 -11.74 -12.09
C THR A 134 15.03 -11.04 -11.40
N THR A 135 14.16 -11.79 -10.71
CA THR A 135 13.04 -11.22 -9.95
C THR A 135 13.51 -10.39 -8.77
N ARG A 136 14.53 -10.85 -8.02
CA ARG A 136 15.15 -10.07 -6.94
C ARG A 136 15.74 -8.73 -7.43
N ASP A 137 16.46 -8.75 -8.55
CA ASP A 137 17.09 -7.54 -9.10
C ASP A 137 16.01 -6.52 -9.53
N LEU A 138 14.90 -6.98 -10.10
CA LEU A 138 13.74 -6.14 -10.42
C LEU A 138 13.07 -5.59 -9.15
N PHE A 139 12.88 -6.43 -8.13
CA PHE A 139 12.33 -6.01 -6.85
C PHE A 139 13.19 -4.90 -6.23
N GLN A 140 14.50 -5.09 -6.12
CA GLN A 140 15.42 -4.09 -5.56
C GLN A 140 15.37 -2.76 -6.30
N LYS A 141 15.26 -2.79 -7.63
CA LYS A 141 15.11 -1.58 -8.45
C LYS A 141 13.83 -0.82 -8.12
N TRP A 142 12.71 -1.52 -8.02
CA TRP A 142 11.41 -0.91 -7.70
C TRP A 142 11.35 -0.43 -6.25
N TRP A 143 11.87 -1.21 -5.32
CA TRP A 143 12.01 -0.87 -3.91
C TRP A 143 12.73 0.48 -3.71
N LYS A 144 13.86 0.68 -4.39
CA LYS A 144 14.59 1.97 -4.39
C LYS A 144 13.76 3.12 -4.97
N ARG A 145 12.99 2.87 -6.04
CA ARG A 145 12.14 3.89 -6.67
C ARG A 145 11.00 4.35 -5.76
N ILE A 146 10.37 3.42 -5.06
CA ILE A 146 9.35 3.72 -4.06
C ILE A 146 9.95 4.62 -2.97
N PHE A 147 11.11 4.26 -2.41
CA PHE A 147 11.77 5.09 -1.40
C PHE A 147 12.08 6.50 -1.90
N SER A 148 12.58 6.61 -3.12
CA SER A 148 12.85 7.90 -3.74
C SER A 148 11.58 8.74 -3.88
N ALA A 149 10.48 8.12 -4.32
CA ALA A 149 9.20 8.81 -4.52
C ALA A 149 8.59 9.35 -3.22
N VAL A 150 8.61 8.55 -2.15
CA VAL A 150 8.03 8.97 -0.85
C VAL A 150 8.93 9.94 -0.10
N SER A 151 10.23 9.96 -0.42
CA SER A 151 11.19 10.93 0.13
C SER A 151 11.27 12.23 -0.69
N ALA A 152 10.48 12.35 -1.76
CA ALA A 152 10.48 13.55 -2.59
C ALA A 152 9.98 14.77 -1.79
N PRO A 153 10.31 16.01 -2.21
CA PRO A 153 9.72 17.20 -1.61
C PRO A 153 8.20 17.10 -1.58
N ARG A 154 7.57 17.52 -0.47
CA ARG A 154 6.11 17.35 -0.22
C ARG A 154 5.22 17.70 -1.43
N PRO A 155 5.43 18.81 -2.17
CA PRO A 155 4.59 19.12 -3.34
C PRO A 155 4.67 18.09 -4.46
N GLN A 156 5.75 17.31 -4.53
CA GLN A 156 6.02 16.36 -5.60
C GLN A 156 5.66 14.91 -5.23
N VAL A 157 5.47 14.58 -3.95
CA VAL A 157 5.27 13.20 -3.47
C VAL A 157 4.14 12.50 -4.24
N ALA A 158 2.96 13.11 -4.32
CA ALA A 158 1.82 12.53 -5.03
C ALA A 158 2.15 12.21 -6.50
N ASN A 159 2.83 13.13 -7.18
CA ASN A 159 3.25 12.96 -8.57
C ASN A 159 4.29 11.83 -8.72
N GLN A 160 5.25 11.75 -7.80
CA GLN A 160 6.28 10.71 -7.84
C GLN A 160 5.70 9.33 -7.52
N VAL A 161 4.78 9.22 -6.56
CA VAL A 161 4.06 7.99 -6.25
C VAL A 161 3.23 7.53 -7.44
N ALA A 162 2.50 8.44 -8.08
CA ALA A 162 1.72 8.13 -9.28
C ALA A 162 2.59 7.62 -10.44
N ARG A 163 3.79 8.21 -10.64
CA ARG A 163 4.79 7.70 -11.61
C ARG A 163 5.26 6.30 -11.28
N VAL A 164 5.48 6.00 -10.00
CA VAL A 164 5.89 4.66 -9.56
C VAL A 164 4.79 3.65 -9.83
N ILE A 165 3.53 3.95 -9.50
CA ILE A 165 2.38 3.06 -9.74
C ILE A 165 2.24 2.74 -11.24
N SER A 166 2.16 3.76 -12.09
CA SER A 166 2.04 3.56 -13.55
C SER A 166 3.23 2.80 -14.12
N GLY A 167 4.44 3.17 -13.70
CA GLY A 167 5.66 2.52 -14.15
C GLY A 167 5.75 1.06 -13.71
N PHE A 168 5.32 0.74 -12.49
CA PHE A 168 5.35 -0.61 -11.95
C PHE A 168 4.42 -1.53 -12.74
N LYS A 169 3.17 -1.12 -12.98
CA LYS A 169 2.23 -1.89 -13.80
C LYS A 169 2.76 -2.11 -15.21
N THR A 170 3.30 -1.06 -15.84
CA THR A 170 3.91 -1.17 -17.18
C THR A 170 5.07 -2.17 -17.20
N ALA A 171 5.91 -2.18 -16.16
CA ALA A 171 7.03 -3.11 -16.06
C ALA A 171 6.57 -4.54 -15.79
N TYR A 172 5.55 -4.73 -14.95
CA TYR A 172 4.91 -6.02 -14.73
C TYR A 172 4.33 -6.59 -16.04
N ASP A 173 3.58 -5.78 -16.79
CA ASP A 173 2.94 -6.23 -18.03
C ASP A 173 3.96 -6.74 -19.06
N LYS A 174 5.12 -6.07 -19.13
CA LYS A 174 6.25 -6.40 -20.00
C LYS A 174 7.23 -7.41 -19.39
N ALA A 175 7.03 -7.85 -18.15
CA ALA A 175 7.95 -8.74 -17.49
C ALA A 175 7.95 -10.13 -18.17
N PRO A 176 9.11 -10.83 -18.20
CA PRO A 176 9.16 -12.21 -18.68
C PRO A 176 8.22 -13.13 -17.89
N THR A 177 7.70 -14.17 -18.54
CA THR A 177 6.81 -15.16 -17.90
C THR A 177 7.44 -15.76 -16.64
N ALA A 178 8.75 -16.00 -16.63
CA ALA A 178 9.47 -16.48 -15.45
C ALA A 178 9.30 -15.56 -14.23
N VAL A 179 9.37 -14.24 -14.43
CA VAL A 179 9.15 -13.25 -13.36
C VAL A 179 7.70 -13.27 -12.88
N LYS A 180 6.74 -13.34 -13.80
CA LYS A 180 5.32 -13.44 -13.44
C LYS A 180 5.02 -14.73 -12.65
N ASN A 181 5.67 -15.84 -13.02
CA ASN A 181 5.56 -17.12 -12.30
C ASN A 181 6.18 -17.05 -10.90
N ASP A 182 7.35 -16.42 -10.75
CA ASP A 182 7.96 -16.18 -9.43
C ASP A 182 7.00 -15.39 -8.53
N ILE A 183 6.38 -14.33 -9.07
CA ILE A 183 5.41 -13.51 -8.35
C ILE A 183 4.16 -14.32 -8.02
N ALA A 184 3.59 -15.05 -8.98
CA ALA A 184 2.42 -15.89 -8.79
C ALA A 184 2.61 -16.94 -7.69
N LYS A 185 3.81 -17.51 -7.60
CA LYS A 185 4.16 -18.51 -6.59
C LYS A 185 4.36 -17.89 -5.21
N THR A 186 5.12 -16.80 -5.13
CA THR A 186 5.63 -16.24 -3.87
C THR A 186 4.67 -15.21 -3.27
N TRP A 187 4.04 -14.40 -4.13
CA TRP A 187 3.06 -13.37 -3.79
C TRP A 187 1.78 -13.53 -4.62
N PRO A 188 1.03 -14.63 -4.43
CA PRO A 188 -0.18 -14.90 -5.20
C PRO A 188 -1.20 -13.76 -5.08
N GLU A 189 -1.28 -13.08 -3.94
CA GLU A 189 -2.14 -11.91 -3.75
C GLU A 189 -1.75 -10.73 -4.66
N ALA A 190 -0.45 -10.43 -4.75
CA ALA A 190 0.05 -9.37 -5.64
C ALA A 190 -0.20 -9.74 -7.11
N TYR A 191 0.05 -11.00 -7.47
CA TYR A 191 -0.25 -11.51 -8.82
C TYR A 191 -1.73 -11.34 -9.15
N ASN A 192 -2.62 -11.80 -8.26
CA ASN A 192 -4.06 -11.67 -8.44
C ASN A 192 -4.47 -10.21 -8.66
N LEU A 193 -3.91 -9.27 -7.89
CA LEU A 193 -4.20 -7.83 -8.01
C LEU A 193 -3.71 -7.27 -9.34
N LEU A 194 -2.46 -7.53 -9.71
CA LEU A 194 -1.84 -7.01 -10.93
C LEU A 194 -2.51 -7.51 -12.20
N GLU A 195 -3.19 -8.65 -12.11
CA GLU A 195 -3.95 -9.27 -13.18
C GLU A 195 -5.42 -8.77 -13.29
N THR A 196 -5.82 -7.79 -12.47
CA THR A 196 -7.17 -7.19 -12.52
C THR A 196 -7.28 -6.00 -13.46
N ASP A 197 -8.51 -5.72 -13.89
CA ASP A 197 -8.86 -4.48 -14.60
C ASP A 197 -8.67 -3.26 -13.68
N PHE A 198 -8.95 -3.41 -12.39
CA PHE A 198 -8.71 -2.38 -11.38
C PHE A 198 -7.25 -1.88 -11.42
N ALA A 199 -6.27 -2.78 -11.34
CA ALA A 199 -4.85 -2.40 -11.37
C ALA A 199 -4.46 -1.71 -12.69
N THR A 200 -5.09 -2.10 -13.80
CA THR A 200 -4.88 -1.48 -15.11
C THR A 200 -5.45 -0.06 -15.17
N ASN A 201 -6.71 0.11 -14.74
CA ASN A 201 -7.40 1.40 -14.72
C ASN A 201 -6.72 2.37 -13.76
N PHE A 202 -6.33 1.89 -12.58
CA PHE A 202 -5.64 2.68 -11.58
C PHE A 202 -4.26 3.13 -12.05
N ALA A 203 -3.50 2.26 -12.72
CA ALA A 203 -2.23 2.65 -13.34
C ALA A 203 -2.40 3.69 -14.46
N ALA A 204 -3.49 3.63 -15.22
CA ALA A 204 -3.80 4.63 -16.25
C ALA A 204 -4.17 6.00 -15.63
N ALA A 205 -4.98 6.00 -14.57
CA ALA A 205 -5.29 7.18 -13.78
C ALA A 205 -4.02 7.82 -13.18
N ALA A 206 -3.15 6.99 -12.58
CA ALA A 206 -1.85 7.41 -12.05
C ALA A 206 -0.95 8.02 -13.12
N LYS A 207 -0.90 7.43 -14.32
CA LYS A 207 -0.17 8.00 -15.45
C LYS A 207 -0.70 9.38 -15.83
N LYS A 208 -2.02 9.51 -15.99
CA LYS A 208 -2.67 10.78 -16.34
C LYS A 208 -2.36 11.87 -15.32
N PHE A 209 -2.46 11.54 -14.03
CA PHE A 209 -2.11 12.46 -12.94
C PHE A 209 -0.64 12.90 -13.01
N ALA A 210 0.28 11.93 -13.14
CA ALA A 210 1.72 12.17 -13.20
C ALA A 210 2.17 13.00 -14.42
N ASP A 211 1.50 12.81 -15.56
CA ASP A 211 1.79 13.51 -16.81
C ASP A 211 1.21 14.94 -16.82
N GLY A 212 0.10 15.17 -16.10
CA GLY A 212 -0.48 16.51 -15.94
C GLY A 212 0.22 17.39 -14.89
N GLY A 213 1.08 16.81 -14.05
CA GLY A 213 1.97 17.57 -13.15
C GLY A 213 1.28 18.14 -11.91
N LEU A 214 1.85 19.21 -11.35
CA LEU A 214 1.43 19.76 -10.03
C LEU A 214 0.06 20.44 -10.03
N SER A 215 -0.51 20.73 -11.20
CA SER A 215 -1.84 21.35 -11.35
C SER A 215 -2.98 20.32 -11.35
N MET A 216 -2.66 19.03 -11.42
CA MET A 216 -3.67 17.98 -11.47
C MET A 216 -4.39 17.83 -10.14
N ASP A 217 -5.71 17.64 -10.26
CA ASP A 217 -6.54 17.30 -9.12
C ASP A 217 -6.25 15.85 -8.69
N VAL A 218 -5.89 15.67 -7.42
CA VAL A 218 -5.60 14.35 -6.83
C VAL A 218 -6.80 13.40 -6.93
N ARG A 219 -8.01 13.94 -7.09
CA ARG A 219 -9.23 13.18 -7.31
C ARG A 219 -9.28 12.43 -8.64
N ILE A 220 -8.31 12.67 -9.53
CA ILE A 220 -8.12 11.88 -10.76
C ILE A 220 -7.44 10.54 -10.44
N LEU A 221 -6.82 10.39 -9.26
CA LEU A 221 -6.27 9.12 -8.77
C LEU A 221 -7.36 8.23 -8.16
N THR A 222 -8.35 7.89 -8.99
CA THR A 222 -9.42 6.97 -8.63
C THR A 222 -9.56 5.85 -9.66
N ALA A 223 -10.04 4.69 -9.21
CA ALA A 223 -10.46 3.62 -10.10
C ALA A 223 -11.59 2.81 -9.44
N ASP A 224 -12.50 2.31 -10.26
CA ASP A 224 -13.60 1.44 -9.79
C ASP A 224 -13.07 0.07 -9.38
N ALA A 225 -13.54 -0.45 -8.26
CA ALA A 225 -13.29 -1.83 -7.84
C ALA A 225 -14.61 -2.61 -7.78
N ASP A 226 -14.56 -3.85 -8.29
CA ASP A 226 -15.70 -4.75 -8.29
C ASP A 226 -16.13 -5.12 -6.86
N TYR A 227 -17.43 -5.04 -6.55
CA TYR A 227 -18.01 -5.54 -5.29
C TYR A 227 -19.24 -6.44 -5.52
N PRO A 228 -19.24 -7.70 -5.06
CA PRO A 228 -18.13 -8.38 -4.38
C PRO A 228 -16.90 -8.51 -5.30
N PRO A 229 -15.68 -8.64 -4.73
CA PRO A 229 -14.47 -8.80 -5.53
C PRO A 229 -14.62 -9.98 -6.50
N LYS A 230 -14.04 -9.85 -7.70
CA LYS A 230 -13.91 -10.97 -8.62
C LYS A 230 -13.22 -12.15 -7.92
N ALA A 231 -13.39 -13.36 -8.43
CA ALA A 231 -12.65 -14.50 -7.90
C ALA A 231 -11.16 -14.37 -8.24
N PRO A 232 -10.23 -14.67 -7.31
CA PRO A 232 -8.81 -14.63 -7.58
C PRO A 232 -8.42 -15.70 -8.61
N LYS A 233 -7.40 -15.41 -9.44
CA LYS A 233 -6.86 -16.37 -10.41
C LYS A 233 -6.17 -17.53 -9.69
N ILE A 234 -5.48 -17.25 -8.59
CA ILE A 234 -4.84 -18.23 -7.72
C ILE A 234 -5.59 -18.29 -6.40
N LYS A 235 -6.15 -19.46 -6.09
CA LYS A 235 -6.77 -19.73 -4.79
C LYS A 235 -5.67 -19.90 -3.74
N ILE A 236 -5.80 -19.18 -2.63
CA ILE A 236 -4.83 -19.20 -1.52
C ILE A 236 -5.45 -19.99 -0.38
N ASN A 237 -4.82 -21.09 0.04
CA ASN A 237 -5.24 -21.81 1.24
C ASN A 237 -4.93 -20.94 2.47
N ARG A 238 -5.98 -20.57 3.20
CA ARG A 238 -5.92 -19.72 4.38
C ARG A 238 -5.90 -20.59 5.63
N GLU A 239 -4.72 -20.96 6.12
CA GLU A 239 -4.62 -21.69 7.40
C GLU A 239 -3.64 -21.06 8.39
N SER A 240 -3.12 -19.84 8.21
CA SER A 240 -2.03 -19.42 9.13
C SER A 240 -1.88 -17.95 9.52
N LEU A 241 -2.82 -17.04 9.24
CA LEU A 241 -2.60 -15.63 9.63
C LEU A 241 -3.79 -14.90 10.26
N LEU A 242 -4.99 -15.50 10.36
CA LEU A 242 -6.18 -14.84 10.89
C LEU A 242 -6.96 -15.65 11.96
N ASP A 243 -6.57 -16.89 12.29
CA ASP A 243 -7.33 -17.72 13.25
C ASP A 243 -7.04 -17.43 14.73
N ASN A 244 -6.17 -16.45 15.05
CA ASN A 244 -5.94 -16.04 16.44
C ASN A 244 -6.91 -14.95 16.94
N ASP A 245 -7.89 -14.54 16.13
CA ASP A 245 -8.95 -13.62 16.57
C ASP A 245 -10.17 -14.34 17.19
N ALA A 246 -10.11 -15.67 17.36
CA ALA A 246 -11.21 -16.47 17.92
C ALA A 246 -11.07 -16.82 19.41
N ASP A 247 -9.95 -16.48 20.07
CA ASP A 247 -9.69 -16.91 21.46
C ASP A 247 -9.54 -15.75 22.45
N LEU A 248 -10.44 -14.76 22.42
CA LEU A 248 -10.70 -13.90 23.59
C LEU A 248 -12.17 -13.44 23.59
N GLU A 249 -13.03 -14.30 24.15
CA GLU A 249 -14.30 -13.89 24.79
C GLU A 249 -14.08 -12.81 25.86
#